data_AF-A0A959CAX6-F1
#
_entry.id   AF-A0A959CAX6-F1
#
_cell.length_a   1.000
_cell.length_b   1.000
_cell.length_c   1.000
_cell.angle_alpha   90.00
_cell.angle_beta   90.00
_cell.angle_gamma   90.00
#
_symmetry.space_group_name_H-M   'P 1'
#
loop_
_entity.id
_entity.type
_entity.pdbx_description
1 polymer ?
#
loop_
_entity_poly.entity_id
_entity_poly.type
_entity_poly.pdbx_seq_one_letter_code
_entity_poly.pdbx_strand_id
1 'polypeptide(L)'
;IEGQTVMLPLVPIDSTVVQFSPDADTVARVLTYVTDDPNTENYYRRLLNYYSLDSVPEQDFLTPDRFLSTPLLAFGTGYELGEGDTVYNTIFHITKDYYDYYESVQLAIIGNINPFAQPSPIKSNVSGSGNPLGVFTCLVYDRDTTVVMR
;
A
#
# COMPACT_ATOMS: atom_id res chain seq x y z
N ILE A 1 -7.28 -11.85 25.59
CA ILE A 1 -7.30 -11.11 24.30
C ILE A 1 -7.01 -12.15 23.24
N GLU A 2 -7.90 -12.30 22.28
CA GLU A 2 -7.80 -13.30 21.21
C GLU A 2 -7.92 -12.58 19.86
N GLY A 3 -7.22 -13.09 18.85
CA GLY A 3 -7.26 -12.61 17.47
C GLY A 3 -6.87 -13.75 16.55
N GLN A 4 -7.41 -13.75 15.33
CA GLN A 4 -7.13 -14.78 14.33
C GLN A 4 -6.83 -14.12 12.99
N THR A 5 -5.95 -14.75 12.21
CA THR A 5 -5.58 -14.29 10.89
C THR A 5 -5.05 -15.46 10.06
N VAL A 6 -4.85 -15.22 8.77
CA VAL A 6 -4.24 -16.17 7.84
C VAL A 6 -3.02 -15.52 7.21
N MET A 7 -1.95 -16.30 7.05
CA MET A 7 -0.80 -15.88 6.25
C MET A 7 -1.14 -16.04 4.77
N LEU A 8 -1.26 -14.92 4.06
CA LEU A 8 -1.55 -14.92 2.63
C LEU A 8 -0.30 -15.28 1.82
N PRO A 9 -0.46 -15.81 0.60
CA PRO A 9 0.66 -16.03 -0.30
C PRO A 9 1.33 -14.70 -0.67
N LEU A 10 2.64 -14.75 -0.86
CA LEU A 10 3.41 -13.63 -1.39
C LEU A 10 2.92 -13.31 -2.81
N VAL A 11 2.70 -12.03 -3.09
CA VAL A 11 2.46 -11.52 -4.42
C VAL A 11 3.74 -10.79 -4.87
N PRO A 12 4.49 -11.35 -5.82
CA PRO A 12 5.76 -10.76 -6.25
C PRO A 12 5.52 -9.50 -7.09
N ILE A 13 6.49 -8.59 -7.05
CA ILE A 13 6.60 -7.51 -8.02
C ILE A 13 7.08 -8.12 -9.33
N ASP A 14 6.31 -7.93 -10.40
CA ASP A 14 6.66 -8.44 -11.73
C ASP A 14 7.85 -7.66 -12.30
N SER A 15 7.78 -6.33 -12.18
CA SER A 15 8.84 -5.42 -12.62
C SER A 15 8.66 -4.03 -12.04
N THR A 16 9.79 -3.33 -11.93
CA THR A 16 9.82 -1.89 -11.67
C THR A 16 10.59 -1.19 -12.78
N VAL A 17 9.95 -0.20 -13.40
CA VAL A 17 10.45 0.52 -14.57
C VAL A 17 10.66 1.99 -14.23
N VAL A 18 11.90 2.46 -14.42
CA VAL A 18 12.23 3.88 -14.39
C VAL A 18 11.95 4.46 -15.78
N GLN A 19 11.16 5.53 -15.83
CA GLN A 19 10.89 6.26 -17.07
C GLN A 19 11.21 7.73 -16.87
N PHE A 20 12.17 8.25 -17.66
CA PHE A 20 12.47 9.68 -17.70
C PHE A 20 11.39 10.43 -18.47
N SER A 21 11.13 11.66 -18.04
CA SER A 21 10.17 12.53 -18.71
C SER A 21 10.67 12.83 -20.13
N PRO A 22 9.80 12.71 -21.15
CA PRO A 22 10.15 13.13 -22.52
C PRO A 22 10.25 14.66 -22.63
N ASP A 23 9.62 15.40 -21.72
CA ASP A 23 9.50 16.86 -21.74
C ASP A 23 10.48 17.56 -20.77
N ALA A 24 11.18 16.79 -19.93
CA ALA A 24 12.11 17.32 -18.94
C ALA A 24 13.29 16.37 -18.68
N ASP A 25 14.52 16.86 -18.89
CA ASP A 25 15.70 16.01 -18.88
C ASP A 25 16.07 15.44 -17.51
N THR A 26 15.65 16.06 -16.41
CA THR A 26 16.18 15.76 -15.07
C THR A 26 15.25 14.94 -14.19
N VAL A 27 14.03 14.65 -14.64
CA VAL A 27 13.02 13.98 -13.81
C VAL A 27 12.54 12.68 -14.42
N ALA A 28 12.33 11.70 -13.56
CA ALA A 28 11.82 10.38 -13.86
C ALA A 28 10.61 10.05 -12.98
N ARG A 29 9.88 9.03 -13.41
CA ARG A 29 8.88 8.33 -12.61
C ARG A 29 9.26 6.87 -12.47
N VAL A 30 8.77 6.24 -11.43
CA VAL A 30 8.89 4.80 -11.22
C VAL A 30 7.51 4.16 -11.34
N LEU A 31 7.41 3.14 -12.19
CA LEU A 31 6.22 2.33 -12.39
C LEU A 31 6.47 0.91 -11.89
N THR A 32 5.65 0.45 -10.97
CA THR A 32 5.73 -0.89 -10.38
C THR A 32 4.53 -1.70 -10.83
N TYR A 33 4.80 -2.88 -11.36
CA TYR A 33 3.81 -3.78 -11.93
C TYR A 33 3.66 -5.03 -11.08
N VAL A 34 2.42 -5.45 -10.87
CA VAL A 34 2.05 -6.65 -10.14
C VAL A 34 0.93 -7.34 -10.90
N THR A 35 0.98 -8.67 -10.99
CA THR A 35 -0.07 -9.47 -11.60
C THR A 35 -0.96 -10.06 -10.51
N ASP A 36 -2.26 -9.96 -10.72
CA ASP A 36 -3.29 -10.48 -9.83
C ASP A 36 -4.40 -11.21 -10.62
N ASP A 37 -5.10 -12.15 -9.97
CA ASP A 37 -6.24 -12.86 -10.56
C ASP A 37 -7.53 -12.04 -10.35
N PRO A 38 -8.14 -11.49 -11.42
CA PRO A 38 -9.33 -10.64 -11.31
C PRO A 38 -10.59 -11.39 -10.83
N ASN A 39 -10.53 -12.72 -10.67
CA ASN A 39 -11.64 -13.53 -10.16
C ASN A 39 -11.55 -13.80 -8.66
N THR A 40 -10.43 -13.47 -8.03
CA THR A 40 -10.27 -13.49 -6.58
C THR A 40 -10.43 -12.09 -6.02
N GLU A 41 -10.95 -11.98 -4.78
CA GLU A 41 -11.00 -10.69 -4.10
C GLU A 41 -9.79 -10.58 -3.15
N ASN A 42 -8.80 -9.81 -3.57
CA ASN A 42 -7.57 -9.54 -2.88
C ASN A 42 -7.48 -8.07 -2.45
N TYR A 43 -6.70 -7.86 -1.39
CA TYR A 43 -6.49 -6.55 -0.80
C TYR A 43 -4.99 -6.28 -0.72
N TYR A 44 -4.61 -5.07 -1.11
CA TYR A 44 -3.22 -4.67 -1.17
C TYR A 44 -2.96 -3.41 -0.37
N ARG A 45 -1.78 -3.33 0.23
CA ARG A 45 -1.20 -2.08 0.71
C ARG A 45 0.10 -1.83 -0.05
N ARG A 46 0.24 -0.66 -0.66
CA ARG A 46 1.49 -0.21 -1.25
C ARG A 46 2.12 0.87 -0.38
N LEU A 47 3.39 0.66 -0.01
CA LEU A 47 4.24 1.69 0.56
C LEU A 47 5.31 2.09 -0.43
N LEU A 48 5.46 3.40 -0.62
CA LEU A 48 6.54 4.01 -1.37
C LEU A 48 7.39 4.86 -0.44
N ASN A 49 8.69 4.59 -0.42
CA ASN A 49 9.65 5.37 0.35
C ASN A 49 10.75 5.89 -0.58
N TYR A 50 11.14 7.14 -0.40
CA TYR A 50 12.33 7.72 -1.02
C TYR A 50 13.48 7.75 -0.02
N TYR A 51 14.70 7.47 -0.50
CA TYR A 51 15.98 7.54 0.22
C TYR A 51 16.16 6.56 1.40
N SER A 52 15.17 6.43 2.30
CA SER A 52 15.22 5.60 3.50
C SER A 52 13.89 4.89 3.78
N LEU A 53 13.96 3.73 4.43
CA LEU A 53 12.82 2.96 4.92
C LEU A 53 12.39 3.34 6.34
N ASP A 54 13.20 4.13 7.05
CA ASP A 54 12.94 4.54 8.43
C ASP A 54 12.08 5.83 8.54
N SER A 55 11.71 6.42 7.39
CA SER A 55 10.83 7.59 7.30
C SER A 55 9.36 7.19 7.11
N VAL A 56 8.47 8.17 7.32
CA VAL A 56 7.07 8.05 6.89
C VAL A 56 7.07 7.83 5.36
N PRO A 57 6.31 6.84 4.85
CA PRO A 57 6.24 6.60 3.41
C PRO A 57 5.64 7.83 2.69
N GLU A 58 6.21 8.15 1.53
CA GLU A 58 5.74 9.24 0.66
C GLU A 58 4.36 8.91 0.08
N GLN A 59 4.10 7.63 -0.16
CA GLN A 59 2.78 7.14 -0.53
C GLN A 59 2.44 5.89 0.26
N ASP A 60 1.22 5.87 0.81
CA ASP A 60 0.63 4.73 1.50
C ASP A 60 -0.80 4.52 1.00
N PHE A 61 -0.96 3.56 0.10
CA PHE A 61 -2.23 3.28 -0.53
C PHE A 61 -2.76 1.92 -0.13
N LEU A 62 -4.00 1.90 0.35
CA LEU A 62 -4.83 0.72 0.38
C LEU A 62 -5.61 0.62 -0.93
N THR A 63 -5.65 -0.55 -1.53
CA THR A 63 -6.52 -0.80 -2.69
C THR A 63 -7.09 -2.21 -2.65
N PRO A 64 -8.41 -2.37 -2.83
CA PRO A 64 -8.96 -3.64 -3.27
C PRO A 64 -8.70 -3.79 -4.78
N ASP A 65 -8.52 -5.02 -5.24
CA ASP A 65 -8.38 -5.36 -6.66
C ASP A 65 -9.68 -5.27 -7.47
N ARG A 66 -10.84 -5.23 -6.81
CA ARG A 66 -12.18 -5.26 -7.42
C ARG A 66 -12.48 -4.21 -8.49
N PHE A 67 -11.64 -3.17 -8.61
CA PHE A 67 -11.80 -2.10 -9.58
C PHE A 67 -10.96 -2.29 -10.84
N LEU A 68 -10.16 -3.35 -10.91
CA LEU A 68 -9.30 -3.64 -12.04
C LEU A 68 -10.10 -4.34 -13.14
N SER A 69 -10.09 -3.77 -14.33
CA SER A 69 -10.57 -4.42 -15.55
C SER A 69 -9.51 -5.30 -16.22
N THR A 70 -8.28 -5.28 -15.69
CA THR A 70 -7.11 -6.00 -16.21
C THR A 70 -6.38 -6.70 -15.07
N PRO A 71 -5.74 -7.86 -15.31
CA PRO A 71 -4.95 -8.56 -14.29
C PRO A 71 -3.68 -7.80 -13.86
N LEU A 72 -3.33 -6.72 -14.55
CA LEU A 72 -2.15 -5.92 -14.28
C LEU A 72 -2.48 -4.74 -13.35
N LEU A 73 -1.91 -4.77 -12.15
CA LEU A 73 -1.84 -3.65 -11.23
C LEU A 73 -0.60 -2.81 -11.56
N ALA A 74 -0.81 -1.52 -11.86
CA ALA A 74 0.28 -0.57 -12.08
C ALA A 74 0.22 0.53 -11.02
N PHE A 75 1.29 0.66 -10.25
CA PHE A 75 1.47 1.74 -9.30
C PHE A 75 2.58 2.67 -9.78
N GLY A 76 2.31 3.97 -9.84
CA GLY A 76 3.26 4.94 -10.39
C GLY A 76 3.49 6.12 -9.46
N THR A 77 4.64 6.75 -9.62
CA THR A 77 4.92 8.10 -9.13
C THR A 77 4.61 9.14 -10.21
N GLY A 78 4.58 10.41 -9.83
CA GLY A 78 4.74 11.49 -10.80
C GLY A 78 6.17 11.51 -11.39
N TYR A 79 6.39 12.37 -12.38
CA TYR A 79 7.75 12.71 -12.84
C TYR A 79 8.40 13.68 -11.85
N GLU A 80 8.97 13.14 -10.79
CA GLU A 80 9.50 13.93 -9.66
C GLU A 80 10.86 13.43 -9.14
N LEU A 81 11.36 12.31 -9.66
CA LEU A 81 12.58 11.65 -9.18
C LEU A 81 13.79 12.06 -10.02
N GLY A 82 14.90 12.41 -9.38
CA GLY A 82 16.17 12.70 -10.03
C GLY A 82 17.05 11.46 -10.22
N GLU A 83 18.05 11.57 -11.11
CA GLU A 83 19.10 10.55 -11.22
C GLU A 83 19.88 10.43 -9.89
N GLY A 84 20.09 9.20 -9.43
CA GLY A 84 20.70 8.87 -8.15
C GLY A 84 19.71 8.71 -6.99
N ASP A 85 18.43 9.11 -7.15
CA ASP A 85 17.42 8.88 -6.13
C ASP A 85 17.18 7.39 -5.93
N THR A 86 16.95 6.99 -4.67
CA THR A 86 16.62 5.59 -4.33
C THR A 86 15.16 5.50 -3.95
N VAL A 87 14.44 4.57 -4.58
CA VAL A 87 13.01 4.33 -4.37
C VAL A 87 12.81 2.91 -3.89
N TYR A 88 12.08 2.76 -2.79
CA TYR A 88 11.65 1.46 -2.26
C TYR A 88 10.16 1.28 -2.54
N ASN A 89 9.82 0.29 -3.37
CA ASN A 89 8.44 -0.10 -3.61
C ASN A 89 8.13 -1.34 -2.78
N THR A 90 7.22 -1.23 -1.82
CA THR A 90 6.78 -2.37 -1.00
C THR A 90 5.33 -2.67 -1.30
N ILE A 91 5.03 -3.90 -1.69
CA ILE A 91 3.67 -4.38 -1.94
C ILE A 91 3.34 -5.45 -0.91
N PHE A 92 2.34 -5.18 -0.07
CA PHE A 92 1.81 -6.13 0.89
C PHE A 92 0.55 -6.78 0.33
N HIS A 93 0.49 -8.10 0.40
CA HIS A 93 -0.77 -8.83 0.26
C HIS A 93 -1.39 -8.98 1.64
N ILE A 94 -2.52 -8.32 1.87
CA ILE A 94 -3.13 -8.13 3.20
C ILE A 94 -4.51 -8.79 3.27
N THR A 95 -4.88 -9.21 4.47
CA THR A 95 -6.24 -9.73 4.71
C THR A 95 -7.26 -8.60 4.67
N LYS A 96 -8.51 -8.94 4.35
CA LYS A 96 -9.63 -8.01 4.43
C LYS A 96 -9.75 -7.36 5.81
N ASP A 97 -9.58 -8.11 6.89
CA ASP A 97 -9.61 -7.58 8.27
C ASP A 97 -8.57 -6.46 8.48
N TYR A 98 -7.37 -6.61 7.91
CA TYR A 98 -6.34 -5.58 7.98
C TYR A 98 -6.69 -4.36 7.14
N TYR A 99 -7.17 -4.58 5.91
CA TYR A 99 -7.67 -3.50 5.05
C TYR A 99 -8.75 -2.69 5.78
N ASP A 100 -9.76 -3.38 6.31
CA ASP A 100 -10.89 -2.81 7.03
C ASP A 100 -10.44 -2.02 8.27
N TYR A 101 -9.52 -2.58 9.06
CA TYR A 101 -8.92 -1.89 10.21
C TYR A 101 -8.25 -0.60 9.76
N TYR A 102 -7.32 -0.66 8.81
CA TYR A 102 -6.50 0.48 8.42
C TYR A 102 -7.31 1.57 7.71
N GLU A 103 -8.26 1.19 6.83
CA GLU A 103 -9.22 2.10 6.22
C GLU A 103 -10.06 2.81 7.29
N SER A 104 -10.55 2.09 8.31
CA SER A 104 -11.33 2.70 9.39
C SER A 104 -10.53 3.70 10.22
N VAL A 105 -9.23 3.44 10.43
CA VAL A 105 -8.30 4.38 11.08
C VAL A 105 -8.11 5.63 10.23
N GLN A 106 -7.86 5.48 8.93
CA GLN A 106 -7.73 6.63 8.01
C GLN A 106 -9.01 7.47 7.96
N LEU A 107 -10.18 6.83 7.89
CA LEU A 107 -11.47 7.50 7.93
C LEU A 107 -11.72 8.22 9.27
N ALA A 108 -11.30 7.64 10.39
CA ALA A 108 -11.41 8.31 11.69
C ALA A 108 -10.50 9.55 11.78
N ILE A 109 -9.28 9.49 11.23
CA ILE A 109 -8.36 10.63 11.17
C ILE A 109 -8.97 11.75 10.31
N ILE A 110 -9.42 11.43 9.09
CA ILE A 110 -10.05 12.40 8.18
C ILE A 110 -11.33 12.97 8.79
N GLY A 111 -12.13 12.11 9.44
CA GLY A 111 -13.35 12.51 10.13
C GLY A 111 -13.09 13.50 11.26
N ASN A 112 -11.99 13.35 11.99
CA ASN A 112 -11.59 14.31 13.04
C ASN A 112 -11.18 15.69 12.48
N ILE A 113 -10.75 15.76 11.21
CA ILE A 113 -10.35 17.02 10.56
C ILE A 113 -11.57 17.76 9.97
N ASN A 114 -12.70 17.08 9.80
CA ASN A 114 -13.91 17.65 9.21
C ASN A 114 -15.07 17.71 10.22
N PRO A 115 -15.53 18.90 10.66
CA PRO A 115 -16.58 19.04 11.66
C PRO A 115 -17.97 18.56 11.21
N PHE A 116 -18.16 18.21 9.94
CA PHE A 116 -19.40 17.66 9.38
C PHE A 116 -19.28 16.18 9.02
N ALA A 117 -18.08 15.58 9.12
CA ALA A 117 -17.91 14.17 8.88
C ALA A 117 -18.48 13.36 10.05
N GLN A 118 -19.12 12.24 9.74
CA GLN A 118 -19.57 11.30 10.77
C GLN A 118 -18.36 10.61 11.40
N PRO A 119 -18.35 10.40 12.73
CA PRO A 119 -17.33 9.59 13.37
C PRO A 119 -17.27 8.19 12.75
N SER A 120 -16.07 7.76 12.36
CA SER A 120 -15.85 6.41 11.83
C SER A 120 -15.41 5.48 12.96
N PRO A 121 -16.20 4.45 13.33
CA PRO A 121 -15.76 3.48 14.33
C PRO A 121 -14.58 2.68 13.80
N ILE A 122 -13.55 2.53 14.63
CA ILE A 122 -12.40 1.68 14.30
C ILE A 122 -12.85 0.23 14.27
N LYS A 123 -12.71 -0.43 13.10
CA LYS A 123 -12.95 -1.86 12.94
C LYS A 123 -11.81 -2.62 13.63
N SER A 124 -12.05 -3.81 14.17
CA SER A 124 -11.07 -4.59 14.93
C SER A 124 -11.36 -6.08 14.80
N ASN A 125 -10.32 -6.91 14.68
CA ASN A 125 -10.45 -8.38 14.70
C ASN A 125 -9.88 -9.01 15.99
N VAL A 126 -9.48 -8.19 16.96
CA VAL A 126 -9.12 -8.64 18.31
C VAL A 126 -10.32 -8.51 19.24
N SER A 127 -10.48 -9.48 20.14
CA SER A 127 -11.59 -9.55 21.09
C SER A 127 -11.14 -9.98 22.48
N GLY A 128 -11.98 -9.74 23.48
CA GLY A 128 -11.73 -10.13 24.87
C GLY A 128 -12.44 -9.22 25.88
N SER A 129 -12.42 -9.62 27.15
CA SER A 129 -13.13 -8.93 28.25
C SER A 129 -12.67 -7.50 28.55
N GLY A 130 -11.50 -7.09 28.02
CA GLY A 130 -10.94 -5.75 28.19
C GLY A 130 -11.30 -4.75 27.09
N ASN A 131 -12.23 -5.07 26.19
CA ASN A 131 -12.55 -4.27 25.00
C ASN A 131 -11.29 -3.88 24.18
N PRO A 132 -10.44 -4.84 23.79
CA PRO A 132 -9.24 -4.53 23.03
C PRO A 132 -9.60 -3.94 21.67
N LEU A 133 -8.79 -2.99 21.20
CA LEU A 133 -8.93 -2.38 19.88
C LEU A 133 -7.61 -2.55 19.12
N GLY A 134 -7.67 -3.14 17.93
CA GLY A 134 -6.47 -3.41 17.15
C GLY A 134 -6.72 -4.37 15.99
N VAL A 135 -5.63 -4.79 15.37
CA VAL A 135 -5.64 -5.86 14.37
C VAL A 135 -4.57 -6.88 14.70
N PHE A 136 -4.95 -8.15 14.67
CA PHE A 136 -4.04 -9.28 14.65
C PHE A 136 -3.89 -9.74 13.19
N THR A 137 -2.69 -9.64 12.65
CA THR A 137 -2.42 -9.89 11.22
C THR A 137 -1.02 -10.46 10.99
N CYS A 138 -0.80 -11.02 9.80
CA CYS A 138 0.51 -11.33 9.25
C CYS A 138 0.80 -10.37 8.10
N LEU A 139 1.98 -9.75 8.10
CA LEU A 139 2.42 -8.90 6.99
C LEU A 139 3.34 -9.72 6.07
N VAL A 140 2.86 -10.03 4.87
CA VAL A 140 3.63 -10.66 3.80
C VAL A 140 3.81 -9.63 2.70
N TYR A 141 5.05 -9.38 2.30
CA TYR A 141 5.36 -8.37 1.30
C TYR A 141 6.51 -8.78 0.40
N ASP A 142 6.46 -8.27 -0.82
CA ASP A 142 7.62 -8.16 -1.69
C ASP A 142 8.11 -6.70 -1.72
N ARG A 143 9.41 -6.51 -1.86
CA ARG A 143 10.02 -5.18 -1.92
C ARG A 143 11.10 -5.14 -2.98
N ASP A 144 10.94 -4.20 -3.90
CA ASP A 144 11.98 -3.85 -4.85
C ASP A 144 12.63 -2.51 -4.48
N THR A 145 13.96 -2.45 -4.65
CA THR A 145 14.78 -1.25 -4.41
C THR A 145 15.35 -0.80 -5.74
N THR A 146 14.90 0.36 -6.20
CA THR A 146 15.28 0.92 -7.49
C THR A 146 16.12 2.16 -7.28
N VAL A 147 17.33 2.19 -7.84
CA VAL A 147 18.10 3.43 -7.98
C VAL A 147 17.77 4.03 -9.34
N VAL A 148 17.35 5.28 -9.38
CA VAL A 148 16.98 5.99 -10.60
C VAL A 148 18.24 6.28 -11.40
N MET A 149 18.40 5.58 -12.52
CA MET A 149 19.55 5.69 -13.42
C MET A 149 19.06 5.70 -14.87
N ARG A 150 19.78 6.39 -15.75
CA ARG A 150 19.54 6.40 -17.20
C ARG A 150 20.05 5.16 -17.91
#